data_AF-A0A431I238-F1
#
_entry.id   AF-A0A431I238-F1
#
_cell.length_a   1.000
_cell.length_b   1.000
_cell.length_c   1.000
_cell.angle_alpha   90.00
_cell.angle_beta   90.00
_cell.angle_gamma   90.00
#
_symmetry.space_group_name_H-M   'P 1'
#
loop_
_entity.id
_entity.type
_entity.pdbx_description
1 polymer ?
#
loop_
_entity_poly.entity_id
_entity_poly.type
_entity_poly.pdbx_seq_one_letter_code
_entity_poly.pdbx_strand_id
1 'polypeptide(L)'
;MLVVLLLAASVLYFVMPANSPMWLGFKRFLLLSIAVLLPYTAFKSFQFYRHSQALPAKLEILYPVAAGEVADLREGCGVVVYRLSGNALDAIHKQGIAFFQTERHGRGYSLPNDRHYSYYTYNPWQKSPVPDGWWNPEDYWFHCADLSPSLMREIEAATLKSGAYYTSTYELRLMVIPTLGYVVFAFNG
;
A
#
# COMPACT_ATOMS: atom_id res chain seq x y z
N MET A 1 -10.34 -17.67 -12.10
CA MET A 1 -9.82 -19.06 -12.15
C MET A 1 -9.80 -19.73 -10.77
N LEU A 2 -9.27 -19.08 -9.73
CA LEU A 2 -9.24 -19.62 -8.35
C LEU A 2 -10.62 -19.95 -7.77
N VAL A 3 -11.61 -19.08 -8.00
CA VAL A 3 -12.99 -19.24 -7.51
C VAL A 3 -13.70 -20.45 -8.15
N VAL A 4 -13.46 -20.69 -9.44
CA VAL A 4 -14.03 -21.83 -10.17
C VAL A 4 -13.42 -23.15 -9.68
N LEU A 5 -12.13 -23.16 -9.35
CA LEU A 5 -11.45 -24.31 -8.75
C LEU A 5 -11.95 -24.59 -7.32
N LEU A 6 -12.21 -23.56 -6.53
CA LEU A 6 -12.78 -23.69 -5.18
C LEU A 6 -14.23 -24.22 -5.22
N LEU A 7 -15.04 -23.77 -6.18
CA LEU A 7 -16.40 -24.27 -6.39
C LEU A 7 -16.39 -25.73 -6.88
N ALA A 8 -15.53 -26.09 -7.83
CA ALA A 8 -15.38 -27.47 -8.28
C ALA A 8 -14.92 -28.41 -7.15
N ALA A 9 -13.99 -27.95 -6.30
CA ALA A 9 -13.54 -28.68 -5.12
C ALA A 9 -14.67 -28.88 -4.09
N SER A 10 -15.58 -27.89 -3.93
CA SER A 10 -16.74 -28.00 -3.03
C SER A 10 -17.81 -28.98 -3.53
N VAL A 11 -17.99 -29.13 -4.85
CA VAL A 11 -18.91 -30.14 -5.43
C VAL A 11 -18.35 -31.56 -5.25
N LEU A 12 -17.04 -31.75 -5.45
CA LEU A 12 -16.38 -33.04 -5.21
C LEU A 12 -16.41 -33.44 -3.71
N TYR A 13 -16.40 -32.45 -2.80
CA TYR A 13 -16.55 -32.65 -1.36
C TYR A 13 -17.93 -33.24 -0.97
N PHE A 14 -18.98 -33.04 -1.76
CA PHE A 14 -20.32 -33.52 -1.43
C PHE A 14 -20.64 -34.92 -1.99
N VAL A 15 -19.92 -35.37 -3.02
CA VAL A 15 -20.29 -36.59 -3.78
C VAL A 15 -19.48 -37.83 -3.35
N MET A 16 -18.36 -37.66 -2.64
CA MET A 16 -17.47 -38.76 -2.31
C MET A 16 -17.80 -39.43 -0.96
N PRO A 17 -17.63 -40.76 -0.84
CA PRO A 17 -17.80 -41.43 0.44
C PRO A 17 -16.66 -41.04 1.40
N ALA A 18 -17.03 -40.71 2.64
CA ALA A 18 -16.16 -40.16 3.68
C ALA A 18 -14.93 -41.02 4.05
N ASN A 19 -14.95 -42.31 3.67
CA ASN A 19 -13.93 -43.30 3.99
C ASN A 19 -13.03 -43.67 2.79
N SER A 20 -13.17 -43.00 1.65
CA SER A 20 -12.27 -43.23 0.52
C SER A 20 -10.86 -42.67 0.80
N PRO A 21 -9.79 -43.34 0.35
CA PRO A 21 -8.42 -42.82 0.48
C PRO A 21 -8.24 -41.46 -0.22
N MET A 22 -9.06 -41.21 -1.25
CA MET A 22 -9.12 -39.93 -1.96
C MET A 22 -9.67 -38.79 -1.08
N TRP A 23 -10.63 -39.08 -0.19
CA TRP A 23 -11.15 -38.13 0.79
C TRP A 23 -10.13 -37.75 1.86
N LEU A 24 -9.31 -38.71 2.31
CA LEU A 24 -8.21 -38.45 3.24
C LEU A 24 -7.12 -37.57 2.58
N GLY A 25 -6.81 -37.82 1.30
CA GLY A 25 -5.90 -36.99 0.50
C GLY A 25 -6.42 -35.56 0.32
N PHE A 26 -7.69 -35.40 -0.03
CA PHE A 26 -8.33 -34.09 -0.18
C PHE A 26 -8.37 -33.30 1.14
N LYS A 27 -8.75 -33.95 2.26
CA LYS A 27 -8.73 -33.32 3.59
C LYS A 27 -7.33 -32.83 3.97
N ARG A 28 -6.29 -33.64 3.73
CA ARG A 28 -4.90 -33.25 4.00
C ARG A 28 -4.46 -32.07 3.13
N PHE A 29 -4.79 -32.09 1.84
CA PHE A 29 -4.50 -30.97 0.93
C PHE A 29 -5.20 -29.68 1.36
N LEU A 30 -6.48 -29.76 1.76
CA LEU A 30 -7.24 -28.61 2.22
C LEU A 30 -6.68 -28.04 3.53
N LEU A 31 -6.33 -28.90 4.49
CA LEU A 31 -5.68 -28.47 5.74
C LEU A 31 -4.33 -27.79 5.50
N LEU A 32 -3.48 -28.34 4.63
CA LEU A 32 -2.21 -27.73 4.26
C LEU A 32 -2.40 -26.39 3.55
N SER A 33 -3.37 -26.31 2.63
CA SER A 33 -3.71 -25.07 1.94
C SER A 33 -4.15 -23.99 2.93
N ILE A 34 -5.00 -24.33 3.91
CA ILE A 34 -5.42 -23.39 4.97
C ILE A 34 -4.23 -22.99 5.84
N ALA A 35 -3.39 -23.96 6.25
CA ALA A 35 -2.23 -23.73 7.09
C ALA A 35 -1.20 -22.78 6.46
N VAL A 36 -1.14 -22.69 5.13
CA VAL A 36 -0.25 -21.76 4.40
C VAL A 36 -0.97 -20.45 4.06
N LEU A 37 -2.17 -20.51 3.48
CA LEU A 37 -2.86 -19.34 2.97
C LEU A 37 -3.38 -18.44 4.09
N LEU A 38 -3.79 -18.99 5.23
CA LEU A 38 -4.36 -18.18 6.32
C LEU A 38 -3.29 -17.31 6.99
N PRO A 39 -2.12 -17.83 7.41
CA PRO A 39 -1.04 -16.98 7.92
C PRO A 39 -0.53 -15.97 6.88
N TYR A 40 -0.42 -16.38 5.62
CA TYR A 40 0.02 -15.49 4.54
C TYR A 40 -0.95 -14.32 4.33
N THR A 41 -2.26 -14.60 4.24
CA THR A 41 -3.28 -13.54 4.07
C THR A 41 -3.42 -12.68 5.31
N ALA A 42 -3.32 -13.25 6.51
CA ALA A 42 -3.27 -12.50 7.77
C ALA A 42 -2.06 -11.54 7.80
N PHE A 43 -0.88 -12.02 7.40
CA PHE A 43 0.33 -11.22 7.32
C PHE A 43 0.20 -10.06 6.32
N LYS A 44 -0.27 -10.33 5.09
CA LYS A 44 -0.50 -9.26 4.09
C LYS A 44 -1.57 -8.26 4.51
N SER A 45 -2.63 -8.73 5.19
CA SER A 45 -3.68 -7.86 5.72
C SER A 45 -3.15 -6.97 6.84
N PHE A 46 -2.31 -7.52 7.70
CA PHE A 46 -1.66 -6.78 8.78
C PHE A 46 -0.65 -5.75 8.25
N GLN A 47 0.14 -6.09 7.22
CA GLN A 47 1.00 -5.13 6.52
C GLN A 47 0.17 -3.99 5.93
N PHE A 48 -0.87 -4.31 5.14
CA PHE A 48 -1.76 -3.30 4.56
C PHE A 48 -2.35 -2.39 5.63
N TYR A 49 -2.86 -2.97 6.72
CA TYR A 49 -3.38 -2.22 7.85
C TYR A 49 -2.33 -1.26 8.39
N ARG A 50 -1.13 -1.74 8.71
CA ARG A 50 -0.04 -0.93 9.27
C ARG A 50 0.35 0.23 8.34
N HIS A 51 0.60 -0.04 7.06
CA HIS A 51 0.95 1.02 6.11
C HIS A 51 -0.20 2.02 5.94
N SER A 52 -1.45 1.55 5.88
CA SER A 52 -2.62 2.44 5.78
C SER A 52 -2.75 3.40 6.97
N GLN A 53 -2.32 2.99 8.17
CA GLN A 53 -2.35 3.84 9.36
C GLN A 53 -1.41 5.06 9.23
N ALA A 54 -0.33 4.93 8.47
CA ALA A 54 0.61 6.02 8.22
C ALA A 54 0.05 7.09 7.28
N LEU A 55 -1.02 6.82 6.53
CA LEU A 55 -1.58 7.76 5.56
C LEU A 55 -2.70 8.62 6.17
N PRO A 56 -2.79 9.92 5.83
CA PRO A 56 -3.91 10.76 6.23
C PRO A 56 -5.28 10.17 5.86
N ALA A 57 -6.26 10.31 6.76
CA ALA A 57 -7.59 9.71 6.60
C ALA A 57 -8.31 10.22 5.35
N LYS A 58 -8.21 11.53 5.09
CA LYS A 58 -8.89 12.24 4.00
C LYS A 58 -8.48 11.77 2.60
N LEU A 59 -7.32 11.12 2.46
CA LEU A 59 -6.91 10.54 1.17
C LEU A 59 -7.80 9.37 0.72
N GLU A 60 -8.61 8.79 1.61
CA GLU A 60 -9.57 7.71 1.29
C GLU A 60 -8.97 6.63 0.35
N ILE A 61 -7.84 6.07 0.74
CA ILE A 61 -7.20 5.00 -0.04
C ILE A 61 -8.11 3.76 -0.12
N LEU A 62 -8.08 3.08 -1.27
CA LEU A 62 -8.88 1.88 -1.51
C LEU A 62 -8.06 0.60 -1.31
N TYR A 63 -7.16 0.30 -2.25
CA TYR A 63 -6.36 -0.92 -2.27
C TYR A 63 -4.96 -0.62 -2.82
N PRO A 64 -3.95 -1.42 -2.44
CA PRO A 64 -2.62 -1.30 -3.01
C PRO A 64 -2.67 -1.78 -4.47
N VAL A 65 -2.15 -0.98 -5.40
CA VAL A 65 -1.98 -1.35 -6.81
C VAL A 65 -0.61 -1.96 -7.08
N ALA A 66 0.39 -1.58 -6.28
CA ALA A 66 1.72 -2.15 -6.30
C ALA A 66 2.38 -1.94 -4.93
N ALA A 67 3.26 -2.84 -4.55
CA ALA A 67 4.07 -2.74 -3.36
C ALA A 67 5.38 -3.47 -3.59
N GLY A 68 6.48 -2.87 -3.16
CA GLY A 68 7.79 -3.52 -3.08
C GLY A 68 8.48 -3.07 -1.81
N GLU A 69 9.12 -4.03 -1.16
CA GLU A 69 9.70 -3.86 0.17
C GLU A 69 10.98 -4.69 0.24
N VAL A 70 12.03 -4.09 0.80
CA VAL A 70 13.27 -4.76 1.18
C VAL A 70 13.35 -4.65 2.70
N ALA A 71 13.42 -5.79 3.38
CA ALA A 71 13.50 -5.83 4.83
C ALA A 71 14.60 -6.79 5.27
N ASP A 72 15.29 -6.42 6.34
CA ASP A 72 16.17 -7.30 7.10
C ASP A 72 15.53 -7.65 8.47
N LEU A 73 16.33 -8.18 9.41
CA LEU A 73 15.84 -8.60 10.72
C LEU A 73 15.49 -7.43 11.66
N ARG A 74 15.88 -6.19 11.32
CA ARG A 74 15.79 -5.01 12.19
C ARG A 74 15.12 -3.82 11.53
N GLU A 75 15.38 -3.58 10.25
CA GLU A 75 14.93 -2.41 9.50
C GLU A 75 14.44 -2.83 8.11
N GLY A 76 13.59 -2.02 7.51
CA GLY A 76 13.13 -2.21 6.15
C GLY A 76 12.74 -0.92 5.47
N CYS A 77 12.87 -0.90 4.16
CA CYS A 77 12.45 0.19 3.32
C CYS A 77 11.49 -0.35 2.26
N GLY A 78 10.59 0.51 1.80
CA GLY A 78 9.63 0.06 0.81
C GLY A 78 8.76 1.17 0.29
N VAL A 79 8.02 0.82 -0.75
CA VAL A 79 7.03 1.68 -1.40
C VAL A 79 5.74 0.91 -1.57
N VAL A 80 4.63 1.55 -1.19
CA VAL A 80 3.29 1.09 -1.50
C VAL A 80 2.57 2.15 -2.30
N VAL A 81 2.02 1.76 -3.45
CA VAL A 81 1.17 2.61 -4.28
C VAL A 81 -0.27 2.21 -4.04
N TYR A 82 -1.10 3.15 -3.63
CA TYR A 82 -2.53 2.93 -3.41
C TYR A 82 -3.37 3.66 -4.44
N ARG A 83 -4.53 3.07 -4.76
CA ARG A 83 -5.60 3.74 -5.48
C ARG A 83 -6.35 4.69 -4.56
N LEU A 84 -6.57 5.93 -5.00
CA LEU A 84 -7.44 6.90 -4.32
C LEU A 84 -8.92 6.63 -4.64
N SER A 85 -9.81 6.96 -3.71
CA SER A 85 -11.25 6.98 -3.99
C SER A 85 -11.60 8.04 -5.03
N GLY A 86 -12.72 7.85 -5.75
CA GLY A 86 -13.24 8.87 -6.67
C GLY A 86 -13.58 10.18 -5.94
N ASN A 87 -14.13 10.09 -4.73
CA ASN A 87 -14.46 11.24 -3.90
C ASN A 87 -13.22 12.05 -3.51
N ALA A 88 -12.16 11.39 -3.07
CA ALA A 88 -10.89 12.05 -2.74
C ALA A 88 -10.27 12.69 -3.98
N LEU A 89 -10.27 12.00 -5.12
CA LEU A 89 -9.76 12.56 -6.38
C LEU A 89 -10.53 13.81 -6.82
N ASP A 90 -11.86 13.77 -6.79
CA ASP A 90 -12.70 14.92 -7.13
C ASP A 90 -12.47 16.09 -6.17
N ALA A 91 -12.31 15.81 -4.88
CA ALA A 91 -12.01 16.83 -3.88
C ALA A 91 -10.62 17.45 -4.13
N ILE A 92 -9.60 16.65 -4.44
CA ILE A 92 -8.26 17.14 -4.77
C ILE A 92 -8.29 17.98 -6.05
N HIS A 93 -8.99 17.56 -7.10
CA HIS A 93 -9.11 18.37 -8.33
C HIS A 93 -9.80 19.72 -8.08
N LYS A 94 -10.82 19.76 -7.21
CA LYS A 94 -11.55 20.99 -6.89
C LYS A 94 -10.77 21.93 -5.97
N GLN A 95 -10.07 21.40 -4.97
CA GLN A 95 -9.45 22.18 -3.88
C GLN A 95 -7.94 22.39 -4.08
N GLY A 96 -7.31 21.56 -4.90
CA GLY A 96 -5.87 21.55 -5.10
C GLY A 96 -5.09 21.39 -3.79
N ILE A 97 -4.06 22.23 -3.59
CA ILE A 97 -3.21 22.16 -2.38
C ILE A 97 -4.00 22.42 -1.09
N ALA A 98 -5.12 23.15 -1.15
CA ALA A 98 -5.94 23.44 0.03
C ALA A 98 -6.56 22.16 0.63
N PHE A 99 -6.74 21.10 -0.18
CA PHE A 99 -7.18 19.80 0.29
C PHE A 99 -6.30 19.25 1.42
N PHE A 100 -4.99 19.54 1.37
CA PHE A 100 -3.99 18.93 2.24
C PHE A 100 -3.59 19.78 3.46
N GLN A 101 -4.08 21.02 3.58
CA GLN A 101 -3.63 21.96 4.63
C GLN A 101 -3.88 21.46 6.06
N THR A 102 -4.91 20.63 6.26
CA THR A 102 -5.26 20.02 7.55
C THR A 102 -4.68 18.62 7.75
N GLU A 103 -4.10 18.03 6.69
CA GLU A 103 -3.85 16.59 6.59
C GLU A 103 -2.38 16.25 6.80
N ARG A 104 -1.90 16.46 8.02
CA ARG A 104 -0.48 16.23 8.37
C ARG A 104 -0.23 14.99 9.20
N HIS A 105 -1.25 14.25 9.60
CA HIS A 105 -1.10 13.10 10.48
C HIS A 105 -1.59 11.83 9.80
N GLY A 106 -0.86 10.73 9.98
CA GLY A 106 -1.37 9.40 9.66
C GLY A 106 -2.65 9.10 10.44
N ARG A 107 -3.62 8.45 9.80
CA ARG A 107 -4.95 8.16 10.40
C ARG A 107 -4.86 7.36 11.70
N GLY A 108 -3.84 6.52 11.87
CA GLY A 108 -3.64 5.72 13.08
C GLY A 108 -2.90 6.42 14.21
N TYR A 109 -2.40 7.64 13.96
CA TYR A 109 -1.50 8.37 14.86
C TYR A 109 -1.93 9.83 15.01
N SER A 110 -3.25 10.06 15.02
CA SER A 110 -3.85 11.41 15.06
C SER A 110 -3.98 12.00 16.46
N LEU A 111 -3.75 11.20 17.51
CA LEU A 111 -3.88 11.63 18.90
C LEU A 111 -2.52 12.06 19.47
N PRO A 112 -2.38 13.26 20.07
CA PRO A 112 -1.11 13.75 20.60
C PRO A 112 -0.46 12.89 21.70
N ASN A 113 -1.22 12.00 22.33
CA ASN A 113 -0.73 11.07 23.36
C ASN A 113 -0.19 9.75 22.77
N ASP A 114 -0.26 9.55 21.45
CA ASP A 114 0.37 8.40 20.80
C ASP A 114 1.89 8.59 20.77
N ARG A 115 2.63 7.56 21.21
CA ARG A 115 4.10 7.55 21.21
C ARG A 115 4.71 7.75 19.82
N HIS A 116 3.96 7.44 18.77
CA HIS A 116 4.36 7.54 17.37
C HIS A 116 3.78 8.77 16.67
N TYR A 117 3.08 9.64 17.39
CA TYR A 117 2.45 10.85 16.84
C TYR A 117 3.45 11.71 16.04
N SER A 118 4.60 12.02 16.63
CA SER A 118 5.63 12.85 16.00
C SER A 118 6.22 12.20 14.74
N TYR A 119 6.37 10.88 14.77
CA TYR A 119 6.92 10.11 13.66
C TYR A 119 6.03 10.16 12.41
N TYR A 120 4.72 10.04 12.61
CA TYR A 120 3.71 10.09 11.54
C TYR A 120 3.09 11.49 11.36
N THR A 121 3.79 12.53 11.82
CA THR A 121 3.48 13.92 11.54
C THR A 121 4.30 14.39 10.34
N TYR A 122 3.65 14.52 9.18
CA TYR A 122 4.25 14.97 7.94
C TYR A 122 4.54 16.48 7.95
N ASN A 123 5.52 16.89 7.15
CA ASN A 123 5.77 18.29 6.86
C ASN A 123 4.58 18.93 6.09
N PRO A 124 4.55 20.27 5.95
CA PRO A 124 3.57 20.92 5.10
C PRO A 124 3.63 20.38 3.66
N TRP A 125 2.46 20.16 3.08
CA TRP A 125 2.34 19.70 1.71
C TRP A 125 2.83 20.75 0.72
N GLN A 126 3.47 20.28 -0.34
CA GLN A 126 4.03 21.09 -1.41
C GLN A 126 3.47 20.61 -2.76
N LYS A 127 3.44 21.52 -3.74
CA LYS A 127 3.11 21.18 -5.12
C LYS A 127 4.36 20.67 -5.81
N SER A 128 4.20 19.70 -6.70
CA SER A 128 5.27 19.30 -7.61
C SER A 128 5.76 20.48 -8.47
N PRO A 129 7.02 20.46 -8.96
CA PRO A 129 7.95 19.33 -9.01
C PRO A 129 8.46 18.86 -7.63
N VAL A 130 8.69 17.56 -7.49
CA VAL A 130 9.39 17.02 -6.30
C VAL A 130 10.86 17.49 -6.29
N PRO A 131 11.51 17.58 -5.12
CA PRO A 131 12.89 18.06 -5.01
C PRO A 131 13.88 17.24 -5.81
N ASP A 132 14.93 17.92 -6.28
CA ASP A 132 16.08 17.27 -6.90
C ASP A 132 16.67 16.20 -5.96
N GLY A 133 17.04 15.04 -6.53
CA GLY A 133 17.60 13.93 -5.77
C GLY A 133 16.58 12.91 -5.27
N TRP A 134 15.26 13.19 -5.30
CA TRP A 134 14.27 12.14 -5.02
C TRP A 134 14.44 11.00 -6.04
N TRP A 135 14.60 11.30 -7.32
CA TRP A 135 14.84 10.28 -8.35
C TRP A 135 16.29 9.79 -8.44
N ASN A 136 17.10 9.99 -7.38
CA ASN A 136 18.42 9.36 -7.29
C ASN A 136 18.25 7.85 -7.01
N PRO A 137 18.85 6.95 -7.82
CA PRO A 137 18.81 5.51 -7.57
C PRO A 137 19.37 5.06 -6.21
N GLU A 138 20.20 5.89 -5.58
CA GLU A 138 20.74 5.65 -4.23
C GLU A 138 19.78 6.04 -3.10
N ASP A 139 18.69 6.75 -3.40
CA ASP A 139 17.68 7.11 -2.41
C ASP A 139 16.80 5.90 -2.07
N TYR A 140 16.52 5.73 -0.77
CA TYR A 140 15.81 4.56 -0.25
C TYR A 140 14.46 4.32 -0.93
N TRP A 141 13.70 5.37 -1.25
CA TRP A 141 12.39 5.14 -1.85
C TRP A 141 12.49 4.62 -3.28
N PHE A 142 13.57 4.95 -4.01
CA PHE A 142 13.79 4.43 -5.35
C PHE A 142 14.38 3.01 -5.29
N HIS A 143 15.41 2.82 -4.47
CA HIS A 143 16.11 1.54 -4.33
C HIS A 143 15.20 0.42 -3.83
N CYS A 144 14.32 0.71 -2.87
CA CYS A 144 13.48 -0.29 -2.22
C CYS A 144 12.10 -0.45 -2.85
N ALA A 145 11.80 0.30 -3.91
CA ALA A 145 10.46 0.33 -4.48
C ALA A 145 10.01 -1.02 -5.06
N ASP A 146 10.95 -1.80 -5.62
CA ASP A 146 10.70 -3.02 -6.42
C ASP A 146 9.39 -2.95 -7.26
N LEU A 147 9.16 -1.80 -7.89
CA LEU A 147 8.01 -1.54 -8.74
C LEU A 147 8.38 -1.80 -10.21
N SER A 148 7.38 -2.06 -11.04
CA SER A 148 7.63 -2.23 -12.47
C SER A 148 8.28 -0.97 -13.07
N PRO A 149 9.25 -1.10 -13.99
CA PRO A 149 9.90 0.07 -14.61
C PRO A 149 8.93 1.02 -15.32
N SER A 150 7.80 0.50 -15.83
CA SER A 150 6.76 1.34 -16.43
C SER A 150 6.07 2.21 -15.39
N LEU A 151 5.66 1.63 -14.25
CA LEU A 151 4.99 2.38 -13.19
C LEU A 151 5.93 3.42 -12.57
N MET A 152 7.21 3.08 -12.36
CA MET A 152 8.22 4.02 -11.89
C MET A 152 8.32 5.24 -12.81
N ARG A 153 8.43 5.03 -14.13
CA ARG A 153 8.49 6.13 -15.11
C ARG A 153 7.22 6.96 -15.17
N GLU A 154 6.05 6.36 -14.99
CA GLU A 154 4.78 7.11 -14.93
C GLU A 154 4.71 8.02 -13.70
N ILE A 155 5.12 7.50 -12.54
CA ILE A 155 5.21 8.26 -11.29
C ILE A 155 6.25 9.39 -11.44
N GLU A 156 7.40 9.11 -12.06
CA GLU A 156 8.46 10.11 -12.35
C GLU A 156 7.94 11.24 -13.20
N ALA A 157 7.41 10.90 -14.38
CA ALA A 157 6.91 11.86 -15.33
C ALA A 157 5.79 12.74 -14.74
N ALA A 158 4.98 12.19 -13.83
CA ALA A 158 3.89 12.91 -13.19
C ALA A 158 4.36 13.81 -12.02
N THR A 159 5.39 13.40 -11.29
CA THR A 159 5.91 14.14 -10.11
C THR A 159 6.97 15.18 -10.45
N LEU A 160 7.62 15.08 -11.61
CA LEU A 160 8.51 16.11 -12.15
C LEU A 160 7.77 17.25 -12.87
N LYS A 161 6.47 17.08 -13.14
CA LYS A 161 5.59 18.10 -13.73
C LYS A 161 4.68 18.69 -12.66
N SER A 162 4.12 19.87 -12.92
CA SER A 162 3.07 20.44 -12.05
C SER A 162 1.81 19.57 -12.04
N GLY A 163 1.20 19.40 -10.87
CA GLY A 163 -0.10 18.73 -10.73
C GLY A 163 -0.14 17.59 -9.72
N ALA A 164 1.01 17.17 -9.21
CA ALA A 164 1.13 16.30 -8.05
C ALA A 164 1.37 17.11 -6.78
N TYR A 165 1.20 16.44 -5.64
CA TYR A 165 1.42 17.00 -4.31
C TYR A 165 2.30 16.05 -3.52
N TYR A 166 3.21 16.58 -2.71
CA TYR A 166 4.08 15.75 -1.90
C TYR A 166 4.25 16.31 -0.50
N THR A 167 4.61 15.42 0.41
CA THR A 167 5.14 15.75 1.73
C THR A 167 6.13 14.67 2.15
N SER A 168 6.97 14.99 3.13
CA SER A 168 7.95 14.05 3.65
C SER A 168 8.23 14.30 5.13
N THR A 169 8.82 13.31 5.78
CA THR A 169 9.59 13.41 7.01
C THR A 169 11.01 12.91 6.72
N TYR A 170 11.79 12.62 7.75
CA TYR A 170 13.10 11.99 7.58
C TYR A 170 13.00 10.58 6.98
N GLU A 171 11.98 9.82 7.37
CA GLU A 171 11.82 8.40 7.01
C GLU A 171 10.65 8.13 6.06
N LEU A 172 9.67 9.04 5.99
CA LEU A 172 8.45 8.84 5.24
C LEU A 172 8.35 9.82 4.07
N ARG A 173 7.86 9.37 2.92
CA ARG A 173 7.49 10.24 1.79
C ARG A 173 6.09 9.88 1.31
N LEU A 174 5.31 10.90 1.00
CA LEU A 174 4.01 10.77 0.37
C LEU A 174 4.01 11.58 -0.92
N MET A 175 3.57 10.97 -2.00
CA MET A 175 3.29 11.64 -3.28
C MET A 175 1.87 11.32 -3.70
N VAL A 176 1.05 12.34 -3.89
CA VAL A 176 -0.32 12.23 -4.38
C VAL A 176 -0.34 12.70 -5.82
N ILE A 177 -0.77 11.82 -6.71
CA ILE A 177 -0.70 12.01 -8.17
C ILE A 177 -2.12 11.89 -8.74
N PRO A 178 -2.89 13.00 -8.78
CA PRO A 178 -4.29 12.97 -9.18
C PRO A 178 -4.51 12.46 -10.61
N THR A 179 -3.60 12.79 -11.53
CA THR A 179 -3.65 12.35 -12.94
C THR A 179 -3.60 10.84 -13.10
N LEU A 180 -2.91 10.14 -12.20
CA LEU A 180 -2.85 8.67 -12.17
C LEU A 180 -3.89 8.06 -11.21
N GLY A 181 -4.48 8.86 -10.33
CA GLY A 181 -5.38 8.37 -9.30
C GLY A 181 -4.66 7.65 -8.15
N TYR A 182 -3.40 7.98 -7.90
CA TYR A 182 -2.53 7.26 -6.96
C TYR A 182 -2.06 8.11 -5.79
N VAL A 183 -1.79 7.43 -4.67
CA VAL A 183 -0.88 7.90 -3.64
C VAL A 183 0.26 6.91 -3.49
N VAL A 184 1.48 7.42 -3.54
CA VAL A 184 2.71 6.67 -3.31
C VAL A 184 3.16 6.95 -1.88
N PHE A 185 3.31 5.89 -1.10
CA PHE A 185 3.83 5.94 0.26
C PHE A 185 5.16 5.21 0.30
N ALA A 186 6.23 5.93 0.59
CA ALA A 186 7.55 5.36 0.82
C ALA A 186 7.94 5.50 2.29
N PHE A 187 8.63 4.49 2.81
CA PHE A 187 9.07 4.42 4.19
C PHE A 187 10.46 3.79 4.29
N ASN A 188 11.14 4.10 5.38
CA ASN A 188 12.43 3.53 5.78
C ASN A 188 12.45 3.41 7.31
N GLY A 189 12.64 2.22 7.87
CA GLY A 189 12.75 2.00 9.32
C GLY A 189 12.38 0.60 9.80
#